data_AF-A0ABC9AHD8-F1
#
_entry.id   AF-A0ABC9AHD8-F1
#
_cell.length_a   1.000
_cell.length_b   1.000
_cell.length_c   1.000
_cell.angle_alpha   90.00
_cell.angle_beta   90.00
_cell.angle_gamma   90.00
#
_symmetry.space_group_name_H-M   'P 1'
#
loop_
_entity.id
_entity.type
_entity.pdbx_description
1 polymer ?
#
loop_
_entity_poly.entity_id
_entity_poly.type
_entity_poly.pdbx_seq_one_letter_code
_entity_poly.pdbx_strand_id
1 'polypeptide(L)'
;MKRMHRMPTRKSHSWWWDSHISPKNSKWLAENLEEMDKQVKDMLKLIEDEGDSFAKKAEMYYQRRPLLVTHVENFYRMYRALAERYDNVTGELRKNLPSSLHSQDSGISEADSETQSTSPSPEPNMEQKTPKQKNKTRAVGFDVFLGSGGSSDISKKGSDGSLSSSSDSESEVDEASEENGNGFSYMIDGRVTELEEELQEARQQIEALEEKNRHCQCEKLEESLKQVSSEKEDLVAAVLANKNEIDGLKGDLAKVTGEKLQLEAQVKELEHASQSLDDSSAEIMKLQEIIKDLQARLENDSIEKGVLEERVMEFEQVHRQLDDSRTEVRELQATIKNLKDDLGKSLQEKELLLDRVKDLEQATSDLNASVASLEGKLTATEAQLEQLHAEKEEASLKSEEQISELNETIANLKKKLELLSSEKSAVDSKVSILLIGVTTRDEKLKNMDTHLHQLHLEHVKLLEDADVTRKTVSELRARVCELEEEVEKQKLLISDSAEGKREAIRQLCFSLDHYRHGYEQLRQLLQGHKRPMVMAT
;
A
#
# COMPACT_ATOMS: atom_id res chain seq x y z
N MET A 1 -31.76 15.77 3.55
CA MET A 1 -32.12 14.72 2.58
C MET A 1 -31.87 15.22 1.16
N LYS A 2 -30.80 14.76 0.51
CA LYS A 2 -30.51 15.01 -0.91
C LYS A 2 -30.35 13.64 -1.58
N ARG A 3 -31.32 13.24 -2.42
CA ARG A 3 -31.21 12.03 -3.25
C ARG A 3 -30.29 12.35 -4.42
N MET A 4 -29.16 11.66 -4.51
CA MET A 4 -28.34 11.63 -5.72
C MET A 4 -28.84 10.52 -6.63
N HIS A 5 -29.24 10.87 -7.85
CA HIS A 5 -29.58 9.91 -8.89
C HIS A 5 -28.33 9.16 -9.35
N ARG A 6 -28.40 7.83 -9.36
CA ARG A 6 -27.44 6.95 -10.04
C ARG A 6 -27.57 7.14 -11.56
N MET A 7 -26.50 7.58 -12.21
CA MET A 7 -26.34 7.49 -13.65
C MET A 7 -25.90 6.06 -14.02
N PRO A 8 -26.46 5.44 -15.08
CA PRO A 8 -26.00 4.13 -15.53
C PRO A 8 -24.72 4.30 -16.35
N THR A 9 -23.64 3.63 -15.95
CA THR A 9 -22.40 3.60 -16.72
C THR A 9 -22.61 2.74 -17.97
N ARG A 10 -22.35 3.33 -19.14
CA ARG A 10 -22.21 2.60 -20.41
C ARG A 10 -21.05 1.62 -20.24
N LYS A 11 -21.36 0.36 -20.42
CA LYS A 11 -20.52 -0.78 -20.09
C LYS A 11 -20.18 -1.51 -21.38
N SER A 12 -18.96 -1.32 -21.88
CA SER A 12 -18.37 -2.11 -22.97
C SER A 12 -18.07 -3.51 -22.46
N HIS A 13 -19.12 -4.29 -22.21
CA HIS A 13 -18.99 -5.64 -21.68
C HIS A 13 -18.94 -6.62 -22.85
N SER A 14 -17.79 -7.27 -22.97
CA SER A 14 -17.52 -8.43 -23.82
C SER A 14 -18.73 -9.40 -23.85
N TRP A 15 -19.28 -9.64 -25.04
CA TRP A 15 -20.55 -10.34 -25.28
C TRP A 15 -20.66 -11.75 -24.66
N TRP A 16 -19.53 -12.42 -24.40
CA TRP A 16 -19.50 -13.73 -23.77
C TRP A 16 -19.74 -13.69 -22.25
N TRP A 17 -19.22 -12.66 -21.56
CA TRP A 17 -19.45 -12.43 -20.13
C TRP A 17 -20.91 -12.11 -19.84
N ASP A 18 -21.57 -11.36 -20.73
CA ASP A 18 -22.98 -10.98 -20.55
C ASP A 18 -23.94 -12.17 -20.83
N SER A 19 -23.50 -13.17 -21.61
CA SER A 19 -24.32 -14.31 -22.01
C SER A 19 -24.23 -15.52 -21.06
N HIS A 20 -23.05 -15.85 -20.52
CA HIS A 20 -22.87 -17.10 -19.75
C HIS A 20 -22.58 -16.91 -18.25
N ILE A 21 -22.03 -15.76 -17.84
CA ILE A 21 -21.62 -15.49 -16.45
C ILE A 21 -22.26 -14.16 -16.00
N SER A 22 -23.54 -14.00 -16.35
CA SER A 22 -24.36 -12.88 -15.91
C SER A 22 -25.30 -13.34 -14.79
N PRO A 23 -25.55 -12.50 -13.76
CA PRO A 23 -26.58 -12.76 -12.75
C PRO A 23 -27.96 -13.05 -13.37
N LYS A 24 -28.19 -12.64 -14.62
CA LYS A 24 -29.44 -12.87 -15.36
C LYS A 24 -29.62 -14.30 -15.86
N ASN A 25 -28.54 -15.07 -16.01
CA ASN A 25 -28.57 -16.42 -16.61
C ASN A 25 -28.16 -17.55 -15.66
N SER A 26 -27.48 -17.24 -14.55
CA SER A 26 -27.09 -18.23 -13.52
C SER A 26 -27.84 -17.99 -12.22
N LYS A 27 -28.78 -18.88 -11.88
CA LYS A 27 -29.54 -18.84 -10.62
C LYS A 27 -28.63 -18.89 -9.39
N TRP A 28 -27.61 -19.74 -9.43
CA TRP A 28 -26.64 -19.88 -8.34
C TRP A 28 -25.82 -18.61 -8.12
N LEU A 29 -25.39 -17.94 -9.21
CA LEU A 29 -24.65 -16.68 -9.10
C LEU A 29 -25.53 -15.55 -8.54
N ALA A 30 -26.80 -15.49 -8.96
CA ALA A 30 -27.76 -14.52 -8.43
C ALA A 30 -28.03 -14.75 -6.93
N GLU A 31 -28.31 -15.99 -6.52
CA GLU A 31 -28.53 -16.35 -5.12
C GLU A 31 -27.29 -16.08 -4.26
N ASN A 32 -26.09 -16.44 -4.73
CA ASN A 32 -24.84 -16.20 -3.99
C ASN A 32 -24.50 -14.70 -3.87
N LEU A 33 -24.79 -13.90 -4.90
CA LEU A 33 -24.62 -12.44 -4.83
C LEU A 33 -25.65 -11.79 -3.91
N GLU A 34 -26.89 -12.28 -3.90
CA GLU A 34 -27.92 -11.82 -2.97
C GLU A 34 -27.59 -12.17 -1.51
N GLU A 35 -27.05 -13.37 -1.27
CA GLU A 35 -26.61 -13.82 0.05
C GLU A 35 -25.37 -13.05 0.55
N MET A 36 -24.42 -12.76 -0.34
CA MET A 36 -23.31 -11.86 -0.05
C MET A 36 -23.79 -10.43 0.27
N ASP A 37 -24.73 -9.88 -0.49
CA ASP A 37 -25.30 -8.54 -0.23
C ASP A 37 -26.07 -8.50 1.10
N LYS A 38 -26.76 -9.58 1.45
CA LYS A 38 -27.41 -9.75 2.75
C LYS A 38 -26.39 -9.76 3.89
N GLN A 39 -25.31 -10.54 3.76
CA GLN A 39 -24.22 -10.55 4.76
C GLN A 39 -23.57 -9.17 4.93
N VAL A 40 -23.35 -8.43 3.85
CA VAL A 40 -22.82 -7.06 3.92
C VAL A 40 -23.79 -6.12 4.65
N LYS A 41 -25.10 -6.21 4.38
CA LYS A 41 -26.10 -5.40 5.11
C LYS A 41 -26.14 -5.74 6.59
N ASP A 42 -26.05 -7.00 6.97
CA ASP A 42 -26.06 -7.42 8.37
C ASP A 42 -24.76 -7.03 9.09
N MET A 43 -23.60 -7.06 8.41
CA MET A 43 -22.35 -6.48 8.92
C MET A 43 -22.46 -4.97 9.17
N LEU A 44 -23.06 -4.22 8.25
CA LEU A 44 -23.25 -2.77 8.40
C LEU A 44 -24.16 -2.45 9.59
N LYS A 45 -25.24 -3.22 9.81
CA LYS A 45 -26.10 -3.06 11.00
C LYS A 45 -25.39 -3.33 12.32
N LEU A 46 -24.45 -4.28 12.35
CA LEU A 46 -23.64 -4.56 13.54
C LEU A 46 -22.69 -3.40 13.88
N ILE A 47 -22.30 -2.60 12.88
CA ILE A 47 -21.43 -1.43 13.04
C ILE A 47 -22.24 -0.16 13.35
N GLU A 48 -23.52 -0.11 13.01
CA GLU A 48 -24.37 1.08 13.21
C GLU A 48 -24.61 1.35 14.70
N ASP A 49 -24.16 2.52 15.16
CA ASP A 49 -24.03 2.88 16.58
C ASP A 49 -25.36 3.35 17.20
N GLU A 50 -26.05 2.48 17.94
CA GLU A 50 -27.26 2.80 18.73
C GLU A 50 -26.97 3.01 20.23
N GLY A 51 -25.81 3.55 20.57
CA GLY A 51 -25.40 3.76 21.97
C GLY A 51 -25.55 5.21 22.40
N ASP A 52 -26.64 5.55 23.10
CA ASP A 52 -26.87 6.91 23.67
C ASP A 52 -25.84 7.31 24.76
N SER A 53 -24.98 6.38 25.21
CA SER A 53 -23.94 6.61 26.23
C SER A 53 -22.68 5.76 25.97
N PHE A 54 -21.51 6.29 26.35
CA PHE A 54 -20.19 5.69 26.10
C PHE A 54 -20.03 4.29 26.69
N ALA A 55 -20.49 4.08 27.93
CA ALA A 55 -20.43 2.76 28.58
C ALA A 55 -21.24 1.71 27.80
N LYS A 56 -22.42 2.10 27.31
CA LYS A 56 -23.30 1.26 26.50
C LYS A 56 -22.70 0.99 25.12
N LYS A 57 -21.98 1.96 24.54
CA LYS A 57 -21.23 1.78 23.28
C LYS A 57 -20.09 0.78 23.43
N ALA A 58 -19.34 0.83 24.53
CA ALA A 58 -18.26 -0.12 24.80
C ALA A 58 -18.81 -1.55 25.05
N GLU A 59 -19.87 -1.68 25.85
CA GLU A 59 -20.53 -2.97 26.09
C GLU A 59 -21.07 -3.60 24.79
N MET A 60 -21.75 -2.79 23.96
CA MET A 60 -22.27 -3.23 22.67
C MET A 60 -21.15 -3.60 21.69
N TYR A 61 -20.00 -2.91 21.72
CA TYR A 61 -18.84 -3.26 20.91
C TYR A 61 -18.32 -4.67 21.25
N TYR A 62 -18.14 -5.00 22.52
CA TYR A 62 -17.67 -6.33 22.92
C TYR A 62 -18.67 -7.44 22.59
N GLN A 63 -19.98 -7.17 22.62
CA GLN A 63 -21.01 -8.14 22.23
C GLN A 63 -21.14 -8.29 20.70
N ARG A 64 -21.01 -7.20 19.93
CA ARG A 64 -21.18 -7.20 18.46
C ARG A 64 -19.93 -7.65 17.71
N ARG A 65 -18.74 -7.46 18.27
CA ARG A 65 -17.46 -7.87 17.67
C ARG A 65 -17.42 -9.35 17.25
N PRO A 66 -17.78 -10.35 18.07
CA PRO A 66 -17.77 -11.75 17.64
C PRO A 66 -18.76 -12.03 16.51
N LEU A 67 -19.96 -11.43 16.52
CA LEU A 67 -20.95 -11.58 15.46
C LEU A 67 -20.46 -11.00 14.13
N LEU A 68 -19.77 -9.86 14.19
CA LEU A 68 -19.17 -9.21 13.02
C LEU A 68 -18.05 -10.08 12.43
N VAL A 69 -17.20 -10.65 13.27
CA VAL A 69 -16.16 -11.60 12.83
C VAL A 69 -16.78 -12.80 12.12
N THR A 70 -17.85 -13.39 12.65
CA THR A 70 -18.55 -14.51 12.00
C THR A 70 -19.13 -14.12 10.64
N HIS A 71 -19.71 -12.92 10.49
CA HIS A 71 -20.24 -12.46 9.20
C HIS A 71 -19.13 -12.23 8.17
N VAL A 72 -17.98 -11.68 8.59
CA VAL A 72 -16.79 -11.49 7.73
C VAL A 72 -16.24 -12.84 7.28
N GLU A 73 -16.14 -13.82 8.17
CA GLU A 73 -15.70 -15.18 7.84
C GLU A 73 -16.64 -15.87 6.83
N ASN A 74 -17.95 -15.75 7.03
CA ASN A 74 -18.95 -16.30 6.10
C ASN A 74 -18.90 -15.60 4.73
N PHE A 75 -18.74 -14.28 4.71
CA PHE A 75 -18.55 -13.52 3.47
C PHE A 75 -17.30 -13.98 2.71
N TYR A 76 -16.17 -14.17 3.41
CA TYR A 76 -14.95 -14.66 2.81
C TYR A 76 -15.09 -16.09 2.26
N ARG A 77 -15.82 -16.97 2.96
CA ARG A 77 -16.16 -18.33 2.47
C ARG A 77 -16.96 -18.28 1.16
N MET A 78 -18.00 -17.46 1.09
CA MET A 78 -18.82 -17.31 -0.13
C MET A 78 -18.03 -16.70 -1.30
N TYR A 79 -17.18 -15.71 -1.02
CA TYR A 79 -16.28 -15.13 -2.02
C TYR A 79 -15.29 -16.19 -2.56
N ARG A 80 -14.70 -17.00 -1.69
CA ARG A 80 -13.76 -18.06 -2.10
C ARG A 80 -14.46 -19.13 -2.96
N ALA A 81 -15.66 -19.55 -2.58
CA ALA A 81 -16.46 -20.50 -3.37
C ALA A 81 -16.82 -19.94 -4.76
N LEU A 82 -17.06 -18.62 -4.85
CA LEU A 82 -17.29 -17.94 -6.12
C LEU A 82 -16.04 -17.92 -7.01
N ALA A 83 -14.87 -17.61 -6.44
CA ALA A 83 -13.60 -17.63 -7.15
C ALA A 83 -13.25 -19.05 -7.65
N GLU A 84 -13.43 -20.08 -6.82
CA GLU A 84 -13.20 -21.48 -7.21
C GLU A 84 -14.10 -21.90 -8.38
N ARG A 85 -15.39 -21.49 -8.38
CA ARG A 85 -16.27 -21.77 -9.52
C ARG A 85 -15.86 -21.01 -10.78
N TYR A 86 -15.39 -19.77 -10.66
CA TYR A 86 -14.88 -19.00 -11.78
C TYR A 86 -13.65 -19.66 -12.41
N ASP A 87 -12.71 -20.13 -11.58
CA ASP A 87 -11.52 -20.87 -12.02
C ASP A 87 -11.89 -22.21 -12.67
N ASN A 88 -12.90 -22.92 -12.14
CA ASN A 88 -13.40 -24.15 -12.74
C ASN A 88 -14.00 -23.90 -14.12
N VAL A 89 -14.85 -22.88 -14.29
CA VAL A 89 -15.47 -22.54 -15.59
C VAL A 89 -14.42 -22.06 -16.59
N THR A 90 -13.48 -21.22 -16.16
CA THR A 90 -12.40 -20.70 -17.01
C THR A 90 -11.37 -21.79 -17.35
N GLY A 91 -11.14 -22.71 -16.42
CA GLY A 91 -10.29 -23.89 -16.58
C GLY A 91 -10.90 -24.91 -17.53
N GLU A 92 -12.20 -25.19 -17.41
CA GLU A 92 -12.95 -26.03 -18.35
C GLU A 92 -13.00 -25.39 -19.75
N LEU A 93 -13.14 -24.08 -19.85
CA LEU A 93 -13.08 -23.36 -21.14
C LEU A 93 -11.71 -23.53 -21.82
N ARG A 94 -10.62 -23.48 -21.05
CA ARG A 94 -9.26 -23.74 -21.55
C ARG A 94 -9.06 -25.18 -22.01
N LYS A 95 -9.71 -26.15 -21.35
CA LYS A 95 -9.65 -27.58 -21.70
C LYS A 95 -10.51 -27.93 -22.93
N ASN A 96 -11.57 -27.16 -23.20
CA ASN A 96 -12.48 -27.36 -24.34
C ASN A 96 -12.08 -26.55 -25.60
N LEU A 97 -11.00 -25.77 -25.55
CA LEU A 97 -10.46 -25.11 -26.73
C LEU A 97 -9.72 -26.16 -27.61
N PRO A 98 -10.09 -26.36 -28.89
CA PRO A 98 -9.49 -27.39 -29.72
C PRO A 98 -7.98 -27.16 -29.86
N SER A 99 -7.20 -28.23 -29.73
CA SER A 99 -5.73 -28.26 -29.84
C SER A 99 -5.19 -27.88 -31.23
N SER A 100 -5.95 -27.19 -32.08
CA SER A 100 -5.58 -26.82 -33.46
C SER A 100 -5.04 -25.39 -33.62
N LEU A 101 -4.91 -24.61 -32.54
CA LEU A 101 -4.37 -23.24 -32.60
C LEU A 101 -3.13 -23.04 -31.71
N HIS A 102 -2.48 -24.12 -31.27
CA HIS A 102 -1.26 -24.04 -30.46
C HIS A 102 0.02 -24.40 -31.24
N SER A 103 0.03 -24.19 -32.56
CA SER A 103 1.21 -24.39 -33.40
C SER A 103 1.60 -23.12 -34.15
N GLN A 104 1.73 -21.99 -33.45
CA GLN A 104 2.48 -20.83 -33.93
C GLN A 104 2.58 -19.78 -32.82
N ASP A 105 3.39 -20.04 -31.80
CA ASP A 105 4.19 -18.95 -31.26
C ASP A 105 5.46 -19.52 -30.64
N SER A 106 6.54 -19.28 -31.36
CA SER A 106 7.89 -19.69 -31.02
C SER A 106 8.69 -18.39 -30.98
N GLY A 107 9.14 -17.99 -29.80
CA GLY A 107 10.05 -16.86 -29.70
C GLY A 107 10.12 -16.18 -28.34
N ILE A 108 10.56 -16.90 -27.30
CA ILE A 108 11.60 -16.40 -26.37
C ILE A 108 12.05 -17.55 -25.47
N SER A 109 13.26 -18.06 -25.73
CA SER A 109 14.01 -18.84 -24.76
C SER A 109 14.94 -17.89 -24.03
N GLU A 110 14.68 -17.63 -22.74
CA GLU A 110 15.76 -17.30 -21.81
C GLU A 110 16.32 -18.59 -21.21
N ALA A 111 17.63 -18.56 -21.02
CA ALA A 111 18.50 -19.66 -20.71
C ALA A 111 18.20 -20.29 -19.34
N ASP A 112 18.10 -21.61 -19.32
CA ASP A 112 18.79 -22.40 -18.30
C ASP A 112 19.05 -23.81 -18.84
N SER A 113 20.31 -24.24 -18.80
CA SER A 113 20.76 -25.53 -19.32
C SER A 113 21.13 -26.43 -18.16
N GLU A 114 20.45 -27.56 -17.98
CA GLU A 114 21.07 -28.79 -17.44
C GLU A 114 20.31 -30.08 -17.85
N THR A 115 21.09 -31.12 -18.11
CA THR A 115 20.81 -32.57 -18.19
C THR A 115 20.27 -33.22 -19.48
N GLN A 116 21.23 -33.83 -20.20
CA GLN A 116 21.28 -35.20 -20.77
C GLN A 116 19.97 -35.97 -21.01
N SER A 117 19.79 -36.49 -22.24
CA SER A 117 19.78 -37.95 -22.52
C SER A 117 19.29 -38.30 -23.94
N THR A 118 20.19 -38.90 -24.71
CA THR A 118 20.03 -40.12 -25.54
C THR A 118 19.00 -40.18 -26.69
N SER A 119 19.55 -40.45 -27.88
CA SER A 119 18.93 -40.89 -29.15
C SER A 119 18.36 -42.34 -29.04
N PRO A 120 17.69 -42.98 -30.05
CA PRO A 120 18.02 -43.02 -31.49
C PRO A 120 16.89 -43.07 -32.55
N SER A 121 17.29 -42.76 -33.79
CA SER A 121 16.92 -43.28 -35.14
C SER A 121 15.89 -44.45 -35.26
N PRO A 122 15.19 -44.66 -36.42
CA PRO A 122 15.83 -44.91 -37.72
C PRO A 122 15.19 -44.35 -39.02
N GLU A 123 16.11 -44.16 -39.97
CA GLU A 123 16.06 -44.06 -41.45
C GLU A 123 15.21 -45.16 -42.16
N PRO A 124 14.92 -45.12 -43.51
CA PRO A 124 15.98 -45.24 -44.53
C PRO A 124 15.79 -44.66 -45.97
N ASN A 125 16.94 -44.27 -46.55
CA ASN A 125 17.54 -44.66 -47.85
C ASN A 125 17.42 -43.93 -49.22
N MET A 126 18.59 -43.98 -49.91
CA MET A 126 18.96 -43.96 -51.35
C MET A 126 19.29 -42.58 -51.98
N GLU A 127 20.57 -42.18 -52.19
CA GLU A 127 21.55 -42.57 -53.24
C GLU A 127 21.09 -42.21 -54.69
N GLN A 128 21.86 -41.70 -55.68
CA GLN A 128 23.30 -41.49 -55.94
C GLN A 128 23.47 -40.68 -57.28
N LYS A 129 24.58 -39.91 -57.38
CA LYS A 129 25.53 -39.73 -58.51
C LYS A 129 25.14 -39.13 -59.90
N THR A 130 26.06 -38.28 -60.39
CA THR A 130 26.28 -37.79 -61.77
C THR A 130 26.82 -38.92 -62.71
N PRO A 131 26.87 -38.79 -64.07
CA PRO A 131 27.97 -38.08 -64.79
C PRO A 131 27.70 -37.56 -66.24
N LYS A 132 28.74 -36.95 -66.83
CA LYS A 132 28.97 -36.40 -68.19
C LYS A 132 28.87 -37.40 -69.37
N GLN A 133 28.57 -36.93 -70.60
CA GLN A 133 29.34 -37.08 -71.89
C GLN A 133 28.50 -36.66 -73.13
N LYS A 134 28.95 -35.72 -73.99
CA LYS A 134 29.76 -35.83 -75.24
C LYS A 134 29.07 -36.39 -76.50
N ASN A 135 29.15 -35.63 -77.61
CA ASN A 135 29.39 -35.97 -79.05
C ASN A 135 29.60 -34.60 -79.76
N LYS A 136 30.74 -34.11 -80.30
CA LYS A 136 31.59 -34.45 -81.49
C LYS A 136 30.77 -34.82 -82.74
N THR A 137 30.96 -34.24 -83.95
CA THR A 137 32.22 -33.99 -84.68
C THR A 137 32.02 -33.12 -85.98
N ARG A 138 33.08 -32.37 -86.42
CA ARG A 138 33.62 -32.26 -87.82
C ARG A 138 32.89 -31.40 -88.89
N ALA A 139 33.48 -30.67 -89.86
CA ALA A 139 34.76 -29.97 -90.14
C ALA A 139 34.69 -29.27 -91.54
N VAL A 140 35.42 -28.15 -91.72
CA VAL A 140 36.28 -27.74 -92.87
C VAL A 140 35.76 -27.76 -94.35
N GLY A 141 35.78 -26.59 -95.02
CA GLY A 141 36.66 -26.26 -96.19
C GLY A 141 36.26 -26.51 -97.66
N PHE A 142 36.75 -25.59 -98.52
CA PHE A 142 36.88 -25.53 -100.01
C PHE A 142 35.61 -25.18 -100.84
N ASP A 143 35.58 -24.24 -101.80
CA ASP A 143 36.37 -23.88 -103.02
C ASP A 143 35.83 -24.55 -104.31
N VAL A 144 35.54 -23.69 -105.30
CA VAL A 144 35.66 -23.82 -106.77
C VAL A 144 35.10 -25.05 -107.54
N PHE A 145 34.43 -24.68 -108.66
CA PHE A 145 34.28 -25.37 -109.97
C PHE A 145 33.01 -26.17 -110.29
N LEU A 146 32.29 -25.70 -111.33
CA LEU A 146 31.87 -26.34 -112.60
C LEU A 146 30.91 -25.32 -113.27
N GLY A 147 31.05 -24.85 -114.51
CA GLY A 147 31.73 -25.36 -115.70
C GLY A 147 30.71 -25.63 -116.80
N SER A 148 30.66 -24.77 -117.84
CA SER A 148 30.23 -24.99 -119.24
C SER A 148 29.81 -23.65 -119.87
N GLY A 149 30.34 -23.14 -120.99
CA GLY A 149 31.33 -23.65 -121.93
C GLY A 149 31.12 -22.97 -123.30
N GLY A 150 32.18 -22.38 -123.86
CA GLY A 150 32.44 -22.10 -125.29
C GLY A 150 31.51 -21.13 -126.05
N SER A 151 31.88 -20.45 -127.14
CA SER A 151 33.13 -20.39 -127.90
C SER A 151 33.06 -19.20 -128.88
N SER A 152 34.16 -18.44 -128.92
CA SER A 152 34.81 -17.65 -130.00
C SER A 152 34.17 -17.41 -131.38
N ASP A 153 34.40 -16.18 -131.86
CA ASP A 153 34.99 -15.73 -133.16
C ASP A 153 34.74 -16.50 -134.47
N ILE A 154 34.47 -15.74 -135.55
CA ILE A 154 35.27 -15.58 -136.80
C ILE A 154 34.35 -15.06 -137.93
N SER A 155 34.61 -13.88 -138.50
CA SER A 155 35.37 -13.61 -139.75
C SER A 155 34.58 -13.57 -141.08
N LYS A 156 34.93 -12.53 -141.85
CA LYS A 156 34.97 -12.39 -143.34
C LYS A 156 33.64 -12.24 -144.08
N LYS A 157 33.43 -11.22 -144.92
CA LYS A 157 34.24 -10.61 -146.02
C LYS A 157 34.40 -11.52 -147.24
N GLY A 158 33.80 -11.06 -148.35
CA GLY A 158 33.93 -11.49 -149.75
C GLY A 158 32.91 -10.64 -150.53
N SER A 159 33.22 -9.60 -151.33
CA SER A 159 34.19 -9.51 -152.44
C SER A 159 33.99 -10.62 -153.46
N ASP A 160 33.93 -10.47 -154.78
CA ASP A 160 34.07 -9.38 -155.74
C ASP A 160 33.57 -9.95 -157.10
N GLY A 161 33.54 -9.15 -158.16
CA GLY A 161 33.54 -9.64 -159.55
C GLY A 161 32.36 -9.13 -160.36
N SER A 162 32.39 -7.98 -161.04
CA SER A 162 33.31 -7.58 -162.13
C SER A 162 33.36 -8.64 -163.24
N LEU A 163 33.26 -8.35 -164.53
CA LEU A 163 33.20 -7.14 -165.35
C LEU A 163 33.01 -7.66 -166.80
N SER A 164 32.37 -6.87 -167.68
CA SER A 164 32.80 -6.62 -169.07
C SER A 164 32.83 -7.82 -170.06
N SER A 165 32.79 -7.70 -171.38
CA SER A 165 32.77 -6.64 -172.41
C SER A 165 32.76 -7.37 -173.78
N SER A 166 32.48 -6.61 -174.84
CA SER A 166 32.93 -6.71 -176.26
C SER A 166 31.76 -6.89 -177.23
N SER A 167 31.42 -5.88 -178.05
CA SER A 167 32.15 -5.39 -179.24
C SER A 167 32.20 -6.45 -180.33
N ASP A 168 31.62 -6.19 -181.50
CA ASP A 168 32.38 -5.93 -182.73
C ASP A 168 31.45 -5.66 -183.92
N SER A 169 32.01 -4.92 -184.87
CA SER A 169 31.42 -4.35 -186.08
C SER A 169 32.05 -5.02 -187.31
N GLU A 170 31.39 -4.86 -188.47
CA GLU A 170 31.88 -4.99 -189.86
C GLU A 170 32.09 -6.37 -190.54
N SER A 171 31.61 -6.39 -191.78
CA SER A 171 32.30 -6.77 -193.06
C SER A 171 31.80 -7.99 -193.88
N GLU A 172 31.31 -7.66 -195.08
CA GLU A 172 31.75 -8.01 -196.46
C GLU A 172 31.91 -9.46 -197.03
N VAL A 173 31.35 -9.59 -198.25
CA VAL A 173 31.80 -10.20 -199.56
C VAL A 173 31.76 -11.72 -199.91
N ASP A 174 31.57 -11.92 -201.24
CA ASP A 174 31.90 -13.02 -202.20
C ASP A 174 30.89 -14.17 -202.49
N GLU A 175 30.79 -14.82 -203.68
CA GLU A 175 31.11 -14.57 -205.12
C GLU A 175 30.66 -15.84 -205.95
N ALA A 176 30.56 -15.71 -207.30
CA ALA A 176 30.75 -16.74 -208.38
C ALA A 176 29.61 -17.78 -208.69
N SER A 177 29.34 -18.30 -209.92
CA SER A 177 30.05 -18.39 -211.22
C SER A 177 29.13 -18.86 -212.42
N GLU A 178 29.56 -18.51 -213.66
CA GLU A 178 29.55 -19.26 -214.97
C GLU A 178 28.23 -19.67 -215.70
N GLU A 179 28.07 -19.78 -217.04
CA GLU A 179 28.95 -19.77 -218.25
C GLU A 179 28.11 -19.58 -219.57
N ASN A 180 28.77 -19.03 -220.61
CA ASN A 180 28.69 -19.26 -222.08
C ASN A 180 27.37 -19.50 -222.88
N GLY A 181 27.29 -18.89 -224.10
CA GLY A 181 26.47 -19.47 -225.19
C GLY A 181 26.07 -18.57 -226.38
N ASN A 182 27.02 -18.28 -227.26
CA ASN A 182 26.96 -17.99 -228.71
C ASN A 182 25.67 -17.49 -229.42
N GLY A 183 25.89 -16.50 -230.30
CA GLY A 183 24.85 -15.83 -231.08
C GLY A 183 24.18 -16.65 -232.18
N PHE A 184 22.92 -16.32 -232.41
CA PHE A 184 22.31 -16.13 -233.73
C PHE A 184 21.13 -15.18 -233.48
N SER A 185 21.20 -13.99 -234.05
CA SER A 185 20.41 -13.70 -235.24
C SER A 185 19.01 -13.20 -234.91
N TYR A 186 18.98 -11.89 -234.61
CA TYR A 186 17.93 -10.96 -235.02
C TYR A 186 16.52 -11.56 -235.07
N MET A 187 15.85 -11.74 -233.92
CA MET A 187 14.37 -11.74 -233.79
C MET A 187 13.75 -11.98 -232.39
N ILE A 188 14.49 -12.26 -231.29
CA ILE A 188 13.88 -12.72 -230.00
C ILE A 188 13.72 -11.64 -228.90
N ASP A 189 14.34 -10.47 -229.03
CA ASP A 189 14.46 -9.43 -227.97
C ASP A 189 13.14 -8.74 -227.52
N GLY A 190 11.98 -9.17 -228.01
CA GLY A 190 10.68 -8.59 -227.63
C GLY A 190 9.88 -9.36 -226.57
N ARG A 191 10.32 -10.55 -226.12
CA ARG A 191 9.50 -11.46 -225.28
C ARG A 191 9.99 -11.63 -223.82
N VAL A 192 11.23 -11.23 -223.49
CA VAL A 192 11.82 -11.40 -222.14
C VAL A 192 11.39 -10.28 -221.18
N THR A 193 11.21 -9.07 -221.70
CA THR A 193 10.83 -7.91 -220.88
C THR A 193 9.47 -8.05 -220.21
N GLU A 194 8.50 -8.73 -220.84
CA GLU A 194 7.16 -8.91 -220.26
C GLU A 194 7.17 -9.89 -219.05
N LEU A 195 8.07 -10.88 -219.03
CA LEU A 195 8.13 -11.86 -217.92
C LEU A 195 8.90 -11.32 -216.69
N GLU A 196 9.78 -10.33 -216.87
CA GLU A 196 10.47 -9.67 -215.76
C GLU A 196 9.54 -8.72 -214.99
N GLU A 197 8.57 -8.08 -215.66
CA GLU A 197 7.58 -7.23 -215.00
C GLU A 197 6.64 -8.05 -214.09
N GLU A 198 6.15 -9.21 -214.53
CA GLU A 198 5.28 -10.06 -213.70
C GLU A 198 5.99 -10.60 -212.44
N LEU A 199 7.30 -10.84 -212.49
CA LEU A 199 8.08 -11.35 -211.35
C LEU A 199 8.32 -10.27 -210.28
N GLN A 200 8.33 -8.99 -210.67
CA GLN A 200 8.50 -7.86 -209.75
C GLN A 200 7.25 -7.62 -208.90
N GLU A 201 6.05 -7.78 -209.46
CA GLU A 201 4.79 -7.58 -208.74
C GLU A 201 4.56 -8.62 -207.62
N ALA A 202 4.93 -9.88 -207.85
CA ALA A 202 4.79 -10.93 -206.84
C ALA A 202 5.67 -10.69 -205.58
N ARG A 203 6.83 -10.06 -205.75
CA ARG A 203 7.74 -9.75 -204.63
C ARG A 203 7.17 -8.67 -203.70
N GLN A 204 6.50 -7.65 -204.23
CA GLN A 204 5.93 -6.57 -203.41
C GLN A 204 4.78 -7.04 -202.50
N GLN A 205 4.03 -8.08 -202.89
CA GLN A 205 2.93 -8.60 -202.06
C GLN A 205 3.42 -9.37 -200.82
N ILE A 206 4.57 -10.04 -200.90
CA ILE A 206 5.14 -10.81 -199.79
C ILE A 206 5.62 -9.87 -198.68
N GLU A 207 6.31 -8.79 -199.04
CA GLU A 207 6.83 -7.79 -198.10
C GLU A 207 5.70 -7.12 -197.28
N ALA A 208 4.57 -6.80 -197.93
CA ALA A 208 3.42 -6.19 -197.27
C ALA A 208 2.70 -7.10 -196.25
N LEU A 209 2.83 -8.43 -196.37
CA LEU A 209 2.22 -9.37 -195.43
C LEU A 209 3.10 -9.62 -194.20
N GLU A 210 4.42 -9.65 -194.37
CA GLU A 210 5.36 -9.79 -193.26
C GLU A 210 5.32 -8.58 -192.32
N GLU A 211 5.16 -7.38 -192.88
CA GLU A 211 5.08 -6.14 -192.11
C GLU A 211 3.83 -6.06 -191.22
N LYS A 212 2.68 -6.52 -191.72
CA LYS A 212 1.42 -6.61 -190.94
C LYS A 212 1.51 -7.60 -189.78
N ASN A 213 2.19 -8.72 -189.98
CA ASN A 213 2.32 -9.75 -188.95
C ASN A 213 3.21 -9.26 -187.79
N ARG A 214 4.29 -8.53 -188.10
CA ARG A 214 5.13 -7.86 -187.10
C ARG A 214 4.35 -6.82 -186.27
N HIS A 215 3.51 -6.01 -186.93
CA HIS A 215 2.77 -4.95 -186.25
C HIS A 215 1.76 -5.50 -185.24
N CYS A 216 1.01 -6.55 -185.61
CA CYS A 216 0.04 -7.20 -184.72
C CYS A 216 0.69 -7.85 -183.47
N GLN A 217 1.95 -8.30 -183.58
CA GLN A 217 2.65 -8.94 -182.47
C GLN A 217 3.23 -7.92 -181.47
N CYS A 218 3.63 -6.74 -181.93
CA CYS A 218 4.09 -5.65 -181.07
C CYS A 218 2.97 -5.06 -180.21
N GLU A 219 1.77 -4.85 -180.77
CA GLU A 219 0.63 -4.31 -180.00
C GLU A 219 0.23 -5.21 -178.81
N LYS A 220 0.18 -6.54 -179.02
CA LYS A 220 -0.16 -7.50 -177.94
C LYS A 220 0.86 -7.50 -176.80
N LEU A 221 2.14 -7.33 -177.11
CA LEU A 221 3.18 -7.23 -176.09
C LEU A 221 3.09 -5.91 -175.32
N GLU A 222 2.71 -4.82 -175.98
CA GLU A 222 2.58 -3.51 -175.34
C GLU A 222 1.39 -3.44 -174.37
N GLU A 223 0.24 -4.03 -174.72
CA GLU A 223 -0.91 -4.16 -173.81
C GLU A 223 -0.58 -5.03 -172.58
N SER A 224 0.10 -6.17 -172.79
CA SER A 224 0.52 -7.05 -171.69
C SER A 224 1.48 -6.34 -170.73
N LEU A 225 2.38 -5.50 -171.25
CA LEU A 225 3.34 -4.75 -170.44
C LEU A 225 2.66 -3.62 -169.64
N LYS A 226 1.65 -2.96 -170.21
CA LYS A 226 0.83 -1.97 -169.50
C LYS A 226 0.03 -2.61 -168.35
N GLN A 227 -0.56 -3.78 -168.56
CA GLN A 227 -1.28 -4.50 -167.51
C GLN A 227 -0.36 -4.95 -166.37
N VAL A 228 0.81 -5.51 -166.70
CA VAL A 228 1.80 -5.89 -165.68
C VAL A 228 2.34 -4.66 -164.93
N SER A 229 2.47 -3.52 -165.61
CA SER A 229 2.87 -2.25 -164.98
C SER A 229 1.83 -1.77 -163.97
N SER A 230 0.53 -1.81 -164.31
CA SER A 230 -0.53 -1.41 -163.37
C SER A 230 -0.62 -2.36 -162.17
N GLU A 231 -0.56 -3.68 -162.40
CA GLU A 231 -0.58 -4.67 -161.31
C GLU A 231 0.64 -4.51 -160.37
N LYS A 232 1.81 -4.17 -160.91
CA LYS A 232 3.00 -3.87 -160.11
C LYS A 232 2.80 -2.62 -159.25
N GLU A 233 2.24 -1.55 -159.80
CA GLU A 233 1.97 -0.32 -159.05
C GLU A 233 0.97 -0.55 -157.90
N ASP A 234 -0.09 -1.33 -158.15
CA ASP A 234 -1.08 -1.70 -157.13
C ASP A 234 -0.46 -2.54 -156.00
N LEU A 235 0.39 -3.52 -156.33
CA LEU A 235 1.11 -4.33 -155.35
C LEU A 235 2.10 -3.49 -154.54
N VAL A 236 2.80 -2.54 -155.17
CA VAL A 236 3.70 -1.62 -154.46
C VAL A 236 2.92 -0.73 -153.49
N ALA A 237 1.75 -0.22 -153.91
CA ALA A 237 0.88 0.55 -153.02
C ALA A 237 0.37 -0.27 -151.83
N ALA A 238 -0.04 -1.52 -152.05
CA ALA A 238 -0.47 -2.43 -150.99
C ALA A 238 0.66 -2.77 -150.00
N VAL A 239 1.89 -3.00 -150.49
CA VAL A 239 3.06 -3.25 -149.64
C VAL A 239 3.40 -2.01 -148.80
N LEU A 240 3.32 -0.81 -149.38
CA LEU A 240 3.51 0.44 -148.63
C LEU A 240 2.44 0.64 -147.54
N ALA A 241 1.17 0.34 -147.84
CA ALA A 241 0.09 0.41 -146.86
C ALA A 241 0.31 -0.55 -145.68
N ASN A 242 0.61 -1.82 -145.97
CA ASN A 242 0.91 -2.82 -144.93
C ASN A 242 2.15 -2.46 -144.12
N LYS A 243 3.17 -1.85 -144.75
CA LYS A 243 4.35 -1.39 -144.04
C LYS A 243 4.00 -0.28 -143.05
N ASN A 244 3.19 0.69 -143.46
CA ASN A 244 2.73 1.76 -142.57
C ASN A 244 1.88 1.22 -141.40
N GLU A 245 1.02 0.23 -141.64
CA GLU A 245 0.23 -0.41 -140.59
C GLU A 245 1.10 -1.21 -139.61
N ILE A 246 2.08 -1.98 -140.11
CA ILE A 246 3.07 -2.68 -139.27
C ILE A 246 3.87 -1.68 -138.43
N ASP A 247 4.28 -0.56 -139.01
CA ASP A 247 5.04 0.46 -138.28
C ASP A 247 4.14 1.18 -137.26
N GLY A 248 2.84 1.33 -137.52
CA GLY A 248 1.82 1.77 -136.54
C GLY A 248 1.66 0.78 -135.37
N LEU A 249 1.45 -0.50 -135.67
CA LEU A 249 1.33 -1.56 -134.66
C LEU A 249 2.60 -1.73 -133.82
N LYS A 250 3.79 -1.53 -134.41
CA LYS A 250 5.05 -1.47 -133.65
C LYS A 250 5.08 -0.29 -132.69
N GLY A 251 4.57 0.87 -133.11
CA GLY A 251 4.43 2.04 -132.26
C GLY A 251 3.51 1.79 -131.07
N ASP A 252 2.37 1.15 -131.30
CA ASP A 252 1.42 0.83 -130.23
C ASP A 252 1.93 -0.30 -129.33
N LEU A 253 2.63 -1.31 -129.87
CA LEU A 253 3.32 -2.31 -129.07
C LEU A 253 4.37 -1.68 -128.17
N ALA A 254 5.16 -0.72 -128.69
CA ALA A 254 6.13 0.02 -127.89
C ALA A 254 5.46 0.79 -126.74
N LYS A 255 4.33 1.46 -126.99
CA LYS A 255 3.53 2.13 -125.94
C LYS A 255 3.03 1.14 -124.89
N VAL A 256 2.41 0.04 -125.31
CA VAL A 256 1.90 -1.01 -124.39
C VAL A 256 3.04 -1.62 -123.57
N THR A 257 4.22 -1.84 -124.16
CA THR A 257 5.38 -2.30 -123.40
C THR A 257 5.89 -1.26 -122.42
N GLY A 258 5.85 0.03 -122.76
CA GLY A 258 6.18 1.13 -121.85
C GLY A 258 5.20 1.24 -120.68
N GLU A 259 3.90 1.19 -120.96
CA GLU A 259 2.83 1.17 -119.95
C GLU A 259 2.93 -0.05 -119.05
N LYS A 260 3.22 -1.24 -119.61
CA LYS A 260 3.46 -2.46 -118.84
C LYS A 260 4.63 -2.29 -117.88
N LEU A 261 5.77 -1.75 -118.34
CA LEU A 261 6.92 -1.51 -117.47
C LEU A 261 6.61 -0.48 -116.38
N GLN A 262 5.79 0.53 -116.68
CA GLN A 262 5.36 1.52 -115.70
C GLN A 262 4.42 0.90 -114.64
N LEU A 263 3.48 0.05 -115.06
CA LEU A 263 2.61 -0.69 -114.14
C LEU A 263 3.41 -1.69 -113.30
N GLU A 264 4.38 -2.40 -113.88
CA GLU A 264 5.28 -3.29 -113.13
C GLU A 264 6.11 -2.52 -112.08
N ALA A 265 6.54 -1.29 -112.38
CA ALA A 265 7.20 -0.43 -111.40
C ALA A 265 6.25 -0.02 -110.27
N GLN A 266 5.02 0.40 -110.60
CA GLN A 266 4.00 0.75 -109.61
C GLN A 266 3.60 -0.44 -108.73
N VAL A 267 3.50 -1.64 -109.29
CA VAL A 267 3.21 -2.86 -108.52
C VAL A 267 4.33 -3.13 -107.53
N LYS A 268 5.60 -3.02 -107.93
CA LYS A 268 6.74 -3.19 -107.00
C LYS A 268 6.76 -2.13 -105.90
N GLU A 269 6.41 -0.88 -106.21
CA GLU A 269 6.28 0.17 -105.20
C GLU A 269 5.14 -0.13 -104.22
N LEU A 270 4.00 -0.61 -104.71
CA LEU A 270 2.86 -1.03 -103.86
C LEU A 270 3.19 -2.27 -103.02
N GLU A 271 3.90 -3.26 -103.57
CA GLU A 271 4.38 -4.42 -102.83
C GLU A 271 5.33 -4.00 -101.71
N HIS A 272 6.29 -3.12 -102.00
CA HIS A 272 7.19 -2.57 -101.00
C HIS A 272 6.44 -1.76 -99.93
N ALA A 273 5.45 -0.96 -100.33
CA ALA A 273 4.60 -0.22 -99.39
C ALA A 273 3.75 -1.15 -98.51
N SER A 274 3.21 -2.24 -99.06
CA SER A 274 2.48 -3.27 -98.31
C SER A 274 3.39 -3.96 -97.30
N GLN A 275 4.60 -4.34 -97.70
CA GLN A 275 5.56 -4.97 -96.81
C GLN A 275 5.97 -4.04 -95.65
N SER A 276 6.22 -2.76 -95.94
CA SER A 276 6.48 -1.74 -94.92
C SER A 276 5.29 -1.54 -93.97
N LEU A 277 4.07 -1.60 -94.49
CA LEU A 277 2.85 -1.51 -93.69
C LEU A 277 2.69 -2.74 -92.78
N ASP A 278 2.98 -3.94 -93.27
CA ASP A 278 2.99 -5.17 -92.48
C ASP A 278 4.06 -5.14 -91.37
N ASP A 279 5.27 -4.66 -91.68
CA ASP A 279 6.33 -4.48 -90.68
C ASP A 279 5.90 -3.49 -89.58
N SER A 280 5.29 -2.36 -89.97
CA SER A 280 4.75 -1.38 -89.03
C SER A 280 3.58 -1.93 -88.20
N SER A 281 2.74 -2.77 -88.80
CA SER A 281 1.63 -3.45 -88.12
C SER A 281 2.15 -4.44 -87.07
N ALA A 282 3.19 -5.20 -87.39
CA ALA A 282 3.86 -6.09 -86.44
C ALA A 282 4.50 -5.32 -85.28
N GLU A 283 5.07 -4.13 -85.54
CA GLU A 283 5.60 -3.26 -84.51
C GLU A 283 4.49 -2.66 -83.62
N ILE A 284 3.36 -2.27 -84.20
CA ILE A 284 2.17 -1.83 -83.47
C ILE A 284 1.65 -2.94 -82.55
N MET A 285 1.60 -4.20 -83.00
CA MET A 285 1.20 -5.33 -82.15
C MET A 285 2.14 -5.52 -80.96
N LYS A 286 3.46 -5.45 -81.16
CA LYS A 286 4.44 -5.52 -80.06
C LYS A 286 4.26 -4.37 -79.07
N LEU A 287 4.05 -3.15 -79.57
CA LEU A 287 3.80 -1.99 -78.71
C LEU A 287 2.48 -2.12 -77.94
N GLN A 288 1.42 -2.66 -78.57
CA GLN A 288 0.16 -2.96 -77.89
C GLN A 288 0.33 -4.00 -76.78
N GLU A 289 1.13 -5.03 -77.00
CA GLU A 289 1.46 -6.04 -75.99
C GLU A 289 2.22 -5.43 -74.81
N ILE A 290 3.23 -4.59 -75.09
CA ILE A 290 3.99 -3.86 -74.05
C ILE A 290 3.07 -2.91 -73.26
N ILE A 291 2.17 -2.18 -73.94
CA ILE A 291 1.20 -1.29 -73.27
C ILE A 291 0.31 -2.11 -72.33
N LYS A 292 -0.16 -3.27 -72.77
CA LYS A 292 -1.01 -4.15 -71.96
C LYS A 292 -0.28 -4.67 -70.71
N ASP A 293 0.98 -5.07 -70.86
CA ASP A 293 1.82 -5.49 -69.72
C ASP A 293 2.07 -4.33 -68.74
N LEU A 294 2.41 -3.14 -69.27
CA LEU A 294 2.59 -1.94 -68.44
C LEU A 294 1.31 -1.52 -67.72
N GLN A 295 0.13 -1.66 -68.34
CA GLN A 295 -1.15 -1.43 -67.69
C GLN A 295 -1.40 -2.41 -66.54
N ALA A 296 -1.15 -3.70 -66.75
CA ALA A 296 -1.28 -4.71 -65.71
C ALA A 296 -0.32 -4.47 -64.54
N ARG A 297 0.92 -4.05 -64.82
CA ARG A 297 1.90 -3.68 -63.80
C ARG A 297 1.47 -2.44 -63.01
N LEU A 298 0.98 -1.41 -63.69
CA LEU A 298 0.46 -0.20 -63.03
C LEU A 298 -0.71 -0.52 -62.09
N GLU A 299 -1.60 -1.42 -62.50
CA GLU A 299 -2.73 -1.85 -61.68
C GLU A 299 -2.27 -2.67 -60.46
N ASN A 300 -1.29 -3.56 -60.63
CA ASN A 300 -0.66 -4.25 -59.50
C ASN A 300 0.04 -3.27 -58.54
N ASP A 301 0.82 -2.31 -59.06
CA ASP A 301 1.48 -1.28 -58.24
C ASP A 301 0.45 -0.43 -57.48
N SER A 302 -0.72 -0.16 -58.08
CA SER A 302 -1.83 0.54 -57.44
C SER A 302 -2.46 -0.28 -56.30
N ILE A 303 -2.60 -1.60 -56.48
CA ILE A 303 -3.09 -2.50 -55.43
C ILE A 303 -2.07 -2.57 -54.29
N GLU A 304 -0.78 -2.74 -54.60
CA GLU A 304 0.29 -2.79 -53.60
C GLU A 304 0.37 -1.48 -52.80
N LYS A 305 0.24 -0.33 -53.48
CA LYS A 305 0.13 0.97 -52.81
C LYS A 305 -1.03 1.01 -51.82
N GLY A 306 -2.21 0.51 -52.19
CA GLY A 306 -3.36 0.45 -51.29
C GLY A 306 -3.10 -0.41 -50.04
N VAL A 307 -2.45 -1.57 -50.20
CA VAL A 307 -2.05 -2.44 -49.08
C VAL A 307 -1.03 -1.75 -48.18
N LEU A 308 -0.08 -1.01 -48.75
CA LEU A 308 0.90 -0.23 -47.98
C LEU A 308 0.23 0.90 -47.19
N GLU A 309 -0.75 1.60 -47.78
CA GLU A 309 -1.53 2.64 -47.09
C GLU A 309 -2.33 2.06 -45.92
N GLU A 310 -2.93 0.88 -46.08
CA GLU A 310 -3.64 0.18 -44.99
C GLU A 310 -2.69 -0.19 -43.84
N ARG A 311 -1.51 -0.75 -44.16
CA ARG A 311 -0.48 -1.04 -43.14
C ARG A 311 -0.01 0.22 -42.42
N VAL A 312 0.14 1.34 -43.13
CA VAL A 312 0.51 2.62 -42.49
C VAL A 312 -0.56 3.04 -41.48
N MET A 313 -1.85 2.91 -41.82
CA MET A 313 -2.95 3.19 -40.90
C MET A 313 -2.94 2.28 -39.66
N GLU A 314 -2.65 0.98 -39.84
CA GLU A 314 -2.50 0.03 -38.73
C GLU A 314 -1.32 0.41 -37.82
N PHE A 315 -0.17 0.77 -38.39
CA PHE A 315 1.00 1.23 -37.62
C PHE A 315 0.69 2.52 -36.84
N GLU A 316 0.00 3.49 -37.45
CA GLU A 316 -0.42 4.72 -36.75
C GLU A 316 -1.36 4.42 -35.57
N GLN A 317 -2.27 3.45 -35.73
CA GLN A 317 -3.16 3.02 -34.66
C GLN A 317 -2.40 2.38 -33.51
N VAL A 318 -1.46 1.47 -33.79
CA VAL A 318 -0.60 0.86 -32.78
C VAL A 318 0.26 1.92 -32.09
N HIS A 319 0.76 2.91 -32.84
CA HIS A 319 1.55 4.00 -32.27
C HIS A 319 0.73 4.86 -31.30
N ARG A 320 -0.54 5.17 -31.61
CA ARG A 320 -1.44 5.82 -30.66
C ARG A 320 -1.66 4.99 -29.40
N GLN A 321 -1.92 3.69 -29.54
CA GLN A 321 -2.09 2.81 -28.38
C GLN A 321 -0.84 2.74 -27.51
N LEU A 322 0.35 2.74 -28.13
CA LEU A 322 1.62 2.78 -27.43
C LEU A 322 1.78 4.10 -26.67
N ASP A 323 1.44 5.23 -27.29
CA ASP A 323 1.50 6.54 -26.65
C ASP A 323 0.52 6.68 -25.48
N ASP A 324 -0.71 6.16 -25.63
CA ASP A 324 -1.70 6.07 -24.55
C ASP A 324 -1.15 5.25 -23.38
N SER A 325 -0.62 4.03 -23.64
CA SER A 325 0.00 3.20 -22.60
C SER A 325 1.21 3.90 -21.94
N ARG A 326 1.98 4.69 -22.70
CA ARG A 326 3.12 5.46 -22.19
C ARG A 326 2.67 6.63 -21.30
N THR A 327 1.48 7.20 -21.55
CA THR A 327 0.87 8.19 -20.64
C THR A 327 0.40 7.53 -19.35
N GLU A 328 -0.28 6.39 -19.43
CA GLU A 328 -0.72 5.62 -18.26
C GLU A 328 0.47 5.20 -17.38
N VAL A 329 1.56 4.72 -17.98
CA VAL A 329 2.80 4.37 -17.24
C VAL A 329 3.37 5.59 -16.51
N ARG A 330 3.34 6.78 -17.13
CA ARG A 330 3.80 8.03 -16.48
C ARG A 330 2.90 8.41 -15.30
N GLU A 331 1.59 8.27 -15.45
CA GLU A 331 0.63 8.52 -14.37
C GLU A 331 0.82 7.55 -13.21
N LEU A 332 0.95 6.25 -13.50
CA LEU A 332 1.23 5.23 -12.50
C LEU A 332 2.56 5.52 -11.79
N GLN A 333 3.62 5.88 -12.51
CA GLN A 333 4.89 6.30 -11.89
C GLN A 333 4.72 7.51 -10.95
N ALA A 334 3.90 8.49 -11.32
CA ALA A 334 3.60 9.63 -10.45
C ALA A 334 2.82 9.20 -9.19
N THR A 335 1.83 8.32 -9.32
CA THR A 335 1.09 7.80 -8.14
C THR A 335 1.98 6.98 -7.21
N ILE A 336 2.88 6.15 -7.76
CA ILE A 336 3.86 5.38 -6.98
C ILE A 336 4.79 6.32 -6.21
N LYS A 337 5.25 7.40 -6.85
CA LYS A 337 6.09 8.40 -6.18
C LYS A 337 5.34 9.06 -5.02
N ASN A 338 4.10 9.50 -5.25
CA ASN A 338 3.29 10.13 -4.19
C ASN A 338 3.03 9.17 -3.02
N LEU A 339 2.66 7.92 -3.30
CA LEU A 339 2.47 6.89 -2.27
C LEU A 339 3.75 6.60 -1.49
N LYS A 340 4.91 6.62 -2.16
CA LYS A 340 6.22 6.44 -1.51
C LYS A 340 6.54 7.61 -0.58
N ASP A 341 6.26 8.85 -1.01
CA ASP A 341 6.48 10.04 -0.18
C ASP A 341 5.54 10.04 1.05
N ASP A 342 4.28 9.64 0.88
CA ASP A 342 3.32 9.52 1.98
C ASP A 342 3.66 8.38 2.94
N LEU A 343 4.14 7.24 2.43
CA LEU A 343 4.68 6.16 3.26
C LEU A 343 5.89 6.66 4.06
N GLY A 344 6.78 7.45 3.46
CA GLY A 344 7.92 8.06 4.13
C GLY A 344 7.50 8.98 5.28
N LYS A 345 6.51 9.85 5.06
CA LYS A 345 5.95 10.71 6.12
C LYS A 345 5.32 9.89 7.25
N SER A 346 4.56 8.85 6.92
CA SER A 346 3.93 7.98 7.91
C SER A 346 4.96 7.19 8.73
N LEU A 347 6.08 6.76 8.13
CA LEU A 347 7.19 6.14 8.85
C LEU A 347 7.87 7.12 9.81
N GLN A 348 8.09 8.37 9.40
CA GLN A 348 8.63 9.42 10.29
C GLN A 348 7.68 9.73 11.45
N GLU A 349 6.37 9.84 11.19
CA GLU A 349 5.37 10.03 12.24
C GLU A 349 5.35 8.85 13.21
N LYS A 350 5.45 7.61 12.71
CA LYS A 350 5.55 6.41 13.54
C LYS A 350 6.78 6.44 14.43
N GLU A 351 7.93 6.89 13.92
CA GLU A 351 9.17 7.02 14.71
C GLU A 351 9.01 8.05 15.82
N LEU A 352 8.46 9.23 15.52
CA LEU A 352 8.14 10.25 16.53
C LEU A 352 7.15 9.76 17.59
N LEU A 353 6.12 9.01 17.18
CA LEU A 353 5.16 8.41 18.12
C LEU A 353 5.82 7.34 19.00
N LEU A 354 6.78 6.58 18.47
CA LEU A 354 7.52 5.57 19.23
C LEU A 354 8.40 6.23 20.29
N ASP A 355 9.11 7.31 19.95
CA ASP A 355 9.86 8.11 20.92
C ASP A 355 8.94 8.68 22.00
N ARG A 356 7.76 9.19 21.61
CA ARG A 356 6.78 9.71 22.58
C ARG A 356 6.25 8.62 23.51
N VAL A 357 6.02 7.40 23.01
CA VAL A 357 5.62 6.25 23.85
C VAL A 357 6.74 5.92 24.84
N LYS A 358 8.00 5.90 24.41
CA LYS A 358 9.15 5.65 25.29
C LYS A 358 9.27 6.69 26.41
N ASP A 359 9.05 7.97 26.10
CA ASP A 359 9.01 9.04 27.10
C ASP A 359 7.87 8.84 28.11
N LEU A 360 6.68 8.45 27.64
CA LEU A 360 5.53 8.18 28.50
C LEU A 360 5.74 6.93 29.37
N GLU A 361 6.39 5.88 28.85
CA GLU A 361 6.76 4.70 29.61
C GLU A 361 7.75 5.05 30.73
N GLN A 362 8.77 5.86 30.44
CA GLN A 362 9.71 6.34 31.45
C GLN A 362 9.01 7.18 32.53
N ALA A 363 8.16 8.13 32.13
CA ALA A 363 7.39 8.94 33.09
C ALA A 363 6.46 8.09 33.96
N THR A 364 5.86 7.04 33.39
CA THR A 364 5.02 6.09 34.13
C THR A 364 5.84 5.27 35.12
N SER A 365 7.05 4.82 34.73
CA SER A 365 7.99 4.15 35.62
C SER A 365 8.41 5.04 36.80
N ASP A 366 8.73 6.31 36.54
CA ASP A 366 9.13 7.27 37.57
C ASP A 366 7.98 7.56 38.54
N LEU A 367 6.76 7.72 38.02
CA LEU A 367 5.56 7.92 38.84
C LEU A 367 5.25 6.68 39.69
N ASN A 368 5.37 5.48 39.13
CA ASN A 368 5.20 4.22 39.87
C ASN A 368 6.22 4.09 41.01
N ALA A 369 7.48 4.47 40.79
CA ALA A 369 8.50 4.48 41.85
C ALA A 369 8.14 5.47 42.98
N SER A 370 7.61 6.64 42.63
CA SER A 370 7.12 7.62 43.60
C SER A 370 5.91 7.10 44.40
N VAL A 371 4.94 6.48 43.73
CA VAL A 371 3.78 5.85 44.37
C VAL A 371 4.22 4.76 45.35
N ALA A 372 5.10 3.84 44.94
CA ALA A 372 5.63 2.81 45.82
C ALA A 372 6.36 3.39 47.04
N SER A 373 7.08 4.51 46.88
CA SER A 373 7.72 5.21 48.00
C SER A 373 6.69 5.83 48.95
N LEU A 374 5.63 6.44 48.43
CA LEU A 374 4.55 7.02 49.21
C LEU A 374 3.72 5.95 49.94
N GLU A 375 3.43 4.82 49.30
CA GLU A 375 2.80 3.65 49.92
C GLU A 375 3.66 3.10 51.07
N GLY A 376 4.98 3.00 50.86
CA GLY A 376 5.91 2.62 51.92
C GLY A 376 5.92 3.59 53.11
N LYS A 377 5.79 4.91 52.86
CA LYS A 377 5.66 5.91 53.93
C LYS A 377 4.29 5.82 54.62
N LEU A 378 3.21 5.62 53.87
CA LEU A 378 1.86 5.51 54.41
C LEU A 378 1.76 4.31 55.36
N THR A 379 2.19 3.13 54.92
CA THR A 379 2.21 1.91 55.74
C THR A 379 3.07 2.07 57.00
N ALA A 380 4.22 2.76 56.90
CA ALA A 380 5.05 3.07 58.06
C ALA A 380 4.33 4.01 59.05
N THR A 381 3.63 5.04 58.57
CA THR A 381 2.85 5.94 59.42
C THR A 381 1.60 5.28 60.02
N GLU A 382 0.96 4.37 59.29
CA GLU A 382 -0.16 3.57 59.79
C GLU A 382 0.31 2.66 60.93
N ALA A 383 1.45 1.96 60.77
CA ALA A 383 2.04 1.16 61.83
C ALA A 383 2.42 2.01 63.07
N GLN A 384 2.93 3.22 62.88
CA GLN A 384 3.21 4.15 63.98
C GLN A 384 1.94 4.60 64.70
N LEU A 385 0.84 4.86 63.98
CA LEU A 385 -0.44 5.21 64.58
C LEU A 385 -1.05 4.04 65.36
N GLU A 386 -0.99 2.82 64.83
CA GLU A 386 -1.43 1.61 65.55
C GLU A 386 -0.63 1.42 66.84
N GLN A 387 0.69 1.60 66.79
CA GLN A 387 1.55 1.53 67.98
C GLN A 387 1.16 2.60 69.01
N LEU A 388 1.04 3.87 68.61
CA LEU A 388 0.63 4.94 69.53
C LEU A 388 -0.76 4.71 70.13
N HIS A 389 -1.68 4.13 69.35
CA HIS A 389 -2.99 3.78 69.86
C HIS A 389 -2.91 2.67 70.89
N ALA A 390 -2.10 1.63 70.67
CA ALA A 390 -1.85 0.57 71.65
C ALA A 390 -1.21 1.12 72.93
N GLU A 391 -0.19 1.96 72.82
CA GLU A 391 0.47 2.63 73.96
C GLU A 391 -0.51 3.51 74.75
N LYS A 392 -1.39 4.25 74.05
CA LYS A 392 -2.43 5.08 74.67
C LYS A 392 -3.45 4.23 75.44
N GLU A 393 -3.93 3.14 74.86
CA GLU A 393 -4.86 2.24 75.53
C GLU A 393 -4.22 1.60 76.77
N GLU A 394 -2.96 1.16 76.69
CA GLU A 394 -2.23 0.62 77.83
C GLU A 394 -2.04 1.67 78.94
N ALA A 395 -1.67 2.91 78.58
CA ALA A 395 -1.56 4.01 79.54
C ALA A 395 -2.90 4.37 80.18
N SER A 396 -3.99 4.33 79.40
CA SER A 396 -5.36 4.54 79.90
C SER A 396 -5.73 3.49 80.93
N LEU A 397 -5.54 2.20 80.61
CA LEU A 397 -5.82 1.09 81.53
C LEU A 397 -5.01 1.21 82.83
N LYS A 398 -3.70 1.49 82.74
CA LYS A 398 -2.86 1.71 83.93
C LYS A 398 -3.35 2.89 84.78
N SER A 399 -3.79 3.98 84.14
CA SER A 399 -4.32 5.13 84.87
C SER A 399 -5.66 4.82 85.54
N GLU A 400 -6.52 4.03 84.89
CA GLU A 400 -7.80 3.59 85.43
C GLU A 400 -7.61 2.64 86.62
N GLU A 401 -6.64 1.71 86.55
CA GLU A 401 -6.21 0.87 87.67
C GLU A 401 -5.73 1.73 88.86
N GLN A 402 -4.84 2.71 88.62
CA GLN A 402 -4.37 3.62 89.67
C GLN A 402 -5.50 4.43 90.30
N ILE A 403 -6.47 4.91 89.50
CA ILE A 403 -7.65 5.62 90.01
C ILE A 403 -8.50 4.68 90.87
N SER A 404 -8.68 3.42 90.47
CA SER A 404 -9.41 2.42 91.25
C SER A 404 -8.74 2.15 92.61
N GLU A 405 -7.42 1.94 92.62
CA GLU A 405 -6.65 1.74 93.85
C GLU A 405 -6.74 2.97 94.78
N LEU A 406 -6.56 4.17 94.24
CA LEU A 406 -6.71 5.41 95.01
C LEU A 406 -8.13 5.55 95.57
N ASN A 407 -9.16 5.25 94.78
CA ASN A 407 -10.55 5.29 95.25
C ASN A 407 -10.80 4.29 96.39
N GLU A 408 -10.23 3.09 96.33
CA GLU A 408 -10.31 2.11 97.41
C GLU A 408 -9.62 2.62 98.69
N THR A 409 -8.42 3.18 98.57
CA THR A 409 -7.72 3.76 99.73
C THR A 409 -8.47 4.94 100.35
N ILE A 410 -9.06 5.82 99.52
CA ILE A 410 -9.91 6.92 99.97
C ILE A 410 -11.14 6.37 100.70
N ALA A 411 -11.80 5.33 100.18
CA ALA A 411 -12.94 4.70 100.84
C ALA A 411 -12.55 4.11 102.21
N ASN A 412 -11.40 3.44 102.29
CA ASN A 412 -10.87 2.90 103.54
C ASN A 412 -10.50 3.99 104.55
N LEU A 413 -9.88 5.09 104.11
CA LEU A 413 -9.59 6.25 104.96
C LEU A 413 -10.87 6.94 105.45
N LYS A 414 -11.90 7.07 104.60
CA LYS A 414 -13.21 7.60 105.00
C LYS A 414 -13.83 6.75 106.11
N LYS A 415 -13.84 5.42 105.97
CA LYS A 415 -14.32 4.50 107.02
C LYS A 415 -13.55 4.68 108.34
N LYS A 416 -12.21 4.77 108.28
CA LYS A 416 -11.38 5.03 109.47
C LYS A 416 -11.70 6.37 110.12
N LEU A 417 -11.91 7.42 109.33
CA LEU A 417 -12.26 8.75 109.82
C LEU A 417 -13.62 8.75 110.50
N GLU A 418 -14.62 8.05 109.94
CA GLU A 418 -15.94 7.88 110.54
C GLU A 418 -15.88 7.08 111.85
N LEU A 419 -15.05 6.03 111.91
CA LEU A 419 -14.82 5.29 113.15
C LEU A 419 -14.16 6.18 114.21
N LEU A 420 -13.09 6.88 113.87
CA LEU A 420 -12.40 7.81 114.78
C LEU A 420 -13.31 8.97 115.23
N SER A 421 -14.19 9.46 114.35
CA SER A 421 -15.14 10.51 114.73
C SER A 421 -16.19 10.00 115.71
N SER A 422 -16.65 8.75 115.55
CA SER A 422 -17.53 8.09 116.51
C SER A 422 -16.84 7.88 117.86
N GLU A 423 -15.58 7.42 117.87
CA GLU A 423 -14.78 7.28 119.10
C GLU A 423 -14.56 8.63 119.78
N LYS A 424 -14.23 9.68 119.02
CA LYS A 424 -14.12 11.05 119.54
C LYS A 424 -15.41 11.48 120.21
N SER A 425 -16.56 11.29 119.55
CA SER A 425 -17.86 11.66 120.13
C SER A 425 -18.19 10.89 121.42
N ALA A 426 -17.77 9.62 121.50
CA ALA A 426 -17.92 8.80 122.70
C ALA A 426 -17.01 9.29 123.83
N VAL A 427 -15.77 9.69 123.52
CA VAL A 427 -14.85 10.30 124.49
C VAL A 427 -15.37 11.66 124.95
N ASP A 428 -15.83 12.53 124.05
CA ASP A 428 -16.42 13.83 124.39
C ASP A 428 -17.63 13.68 125.32
N SER A 429 -18.45 12.64 125.10
CA SER A 429 -19.56 12.28 125.99
C SER A 429 -19.06 11.85 127.38
N LYS A 430 -18.03 11.00 127.46
CA LYS A 430 -17.41 10.61 128.74
C LYS A 430 -16.79 11.79 129.49
N VAL A 431 -16.09 12.67 128.78
CA VAL A 431 -15.50 13.90 129.36
C VAL A 431 -16.62 14.79 129.89
N SER A 432 -17.73 14.94 129.16
CA SER A 432 -18.88 15.70 129.63
C SER A 432 -19.49 15.11 130.92
N ILE A 433 -19.65 13.79 131.00
CA ILE A 433 -20.13 13.11 132.22
C ILE A 433 -19.16 13.31 133.39
N LEU A 434 -17.86 13.14 133.17
CA LEU A 434 -16.86 13.35 134.21
C LEU A 434 -16.82 14.81 134.66
N LEU A 435 -16.95 15.77 133.74
CA LEU A 435 -17.00 17.19 134.06
C LEU A 435 -18.20 17.50 134.96
N ILE A 436 -19.41 17.01 134.63
CA ILE A 436 -20.60 17.10 135.50
C ILE A 436 -20.33 16.45 136.87
N GLY A 437 -19.64 15.30 136.88
CA GLY A 437 -19.25 14.62 138.11
C GLY A 437 -18.24 15.39 138.97
N VAL A 438 -17.36 16.19 138.36
CA VAL A 438 -16.42 17.06 139.08
C VAL A 438 -17.15 18.30 139.60
N THR A 439 -17.97 18.97 138.77
CA THR A 439 -18.70 20.17 139.20
C THR A 439 -19.65 19.87 140.37
N THR A 440 -20.33 18.72 140.34
CA THR A 440 -21.19 18.29 141.47
C THR A 440 -20.38 17.99 142.74
N ARG A 441 -19.17 17.43 142.63
CA ARG A 441 -18.28 17.25 143.79
C ARG A 441 -17.76 18.58 144.31
N ASP A 442 -17.39 19.51 143.44
CA ASP A 442 -16.95 20.85 143.81
C ASP A 442 -18.07 21.64 144.51
N GLU A 443 -19.32 21.52 144.05
CA GLU A 443 -20.48 22.08 144.74
C GLU A 443 -20.66 21.47 146.14
N LYS A 444 -20.52 20.15 146.27
CA LYS A 444 -20.55 19.47 147.58
C LYS A 444 -19.40 19.93 148.47
N LEU A 445 -18.21 20.11 147.93
CA LEU A 445 -17.03 20.58 148.66
C LEU A 445 -17.25 22.01 149.15
N LYS A 446 -17.73 22.91 148.28
CA LYS A 446 -18.15 24.27 148.69
C LYS A 446 -19.17 24.24 149.83
N ASN A 447 -20.17 23.36 149.76
CA ASN A 447 -21.15 23.22 150.83
C ASN A 447 -20.50 22.73 152.14
N MET A 448 -19.59 21.75 152.07
CA MET A 448 -18.82 21.29 153.23
C MET A 448 -17.93 22.40 153.80
N ASP A 449 -17.25 23.19 152.96
CA ASP A 449 -16.44 24.33 153.39
C ASP A 449 -17.29 25.39 154.08
N THR A 450 -18.48 25.69 153.57
CA THR A 450 -19.41 26.62 154.25
C THR A 450 -19.83 26.10 155.62
N HIS A 451 -20.09 24.79 155.74
CA HIS A 451 -20.42 24.17 157.02
C HIS A 451 -19.23 24.18 157.99
N LEU A 452 -18.02 23.88 157.49
CA LEU A 452 -16.78 23.95 158.28
C LEU A 452 -16.52 25.38 158.76
N HIS A 453 -16.73 26.38 157.90
CA HIS A 453 -16.57 27.78 158.25
C HIS A 453 -17.59 28.21 159.31
N GLN A 454 -18.85 27.77 159.20
CA GLN A 454 -19.89 28.00 160.20
C GLN A 454 -19.50 27.40 161.56
N LEU A 455 -19.04 26.15 161.57
CA LEU A 455 -18.59 25.47 162.79
C LEU A 455 -17.36 26.17 163.40
N HIS A 456 -16.43 26.64 162.58
CA HIS A 456 -15.29 27.44 163.04
C HIS A 456 -15.75 28.75 163.70
N LEU A 457 -16.74 29.44 163.12
CA LEU A 457 -17.30 30.66 163.70
C LEU A 457 -17.95 30.40 165.07
N GLU A 458 -18.65 29.27 165.21
CA GLU A 458 -19.23 28.83 166.49
C GLU A 458 -18.17 28.46 167.52
N HIS A 459 -17.11 27.74 167.12
CA HIS A 459 -15.98 27.45 167.99
C HIS A 459 -15.27 28.72 168.47
N VAL A 460 -15.09 29.73 167.60
CA VAL A 460 -14.51 31.03 167.98
C VAL A 460 -15.40 31.74 169.01
N LYS A 461 -16.72 31.78 168.81
CA LYS A 461 -17.65 32.34 169.80
C LYS A 461 -17.58 31.63 171.15
N LEU A 462 -17.58 30.29 171.14
CA LEU A 462 -17.44 29.51 172.36
C LEU A 462 -16.11 29.77 173.08
N LEU A 463 -15.02 30.00 172.34
CA LEU A 463 -13.73 30.39 172.91
C LEU A 463 -13.77 31.80 173.53
N GLU A 464 -14.44 32.76 172.89
CA GLU A 464 -14.67 34.10 173.46
C GLU A 464 -15.47 34.01 174.78
N ASP A 465 -16.56 33.25 174.80
CA ASP A 465 -17.36 33.00 176.01
C ASP A 465 -16.54 32.29 177.10
N ALA A 466 -15.73 31.30 176.72
CA ALA A 466 -14.81 30.61 177.63
C ALA A 466 -13.74 31.56 178.20
N ASP A 467 -13.28 32.54 177.43
CA ASP A 467 -12.32 33.54 177.90
C ASP A 467 -12.93 34.56 178.85
N VAL A 468 -14.16 34.98 178.61
CA VAL A 468 -14.93 35.82 179.55
C VAL A 468 -15.12 35.08 180.87
N THR A 469 -15.57 33.81 180.83
CA THR A 469 -15.72 33.00 182.04
C THR A 469 -14.39 32.72 182.75
N ARG A 470 -13.30 32.54 182.01
CA ARG A 470 -11.95 32.40 182.59
C ARG A 470 -11.49 33.68 183.29
N LYS A 471 -11.78 34.86 182.73
CA LYS A 471 -11.49 36.16 183.35
C LYS A 471 -12.28 36.34 184.66
N THR A 472 -13.58 36.06 184.67
CA THR A 472 -14.37 36.16 185.90
C THR A 472 -13.92 35.18 186.98
N VAL A 473 -13.51 33.96 186.60
CA VAL A 473 -12.88 33.00 187.53
C VAL A 473 -11.56 33.54 188.09
N SER A 474 -10.73 34.20 187.28
CA SER A 474 -9.47 34.79 187.76
C SER A 474 -9.69 35.97 188.73
N GLU A 475 -10.70 36.81 188.50
CA GLU A 475 -11.09 37.88 189.42
C GLU A 475 -11.60 37.31 190.75
N LEU A 476 -12.44 36.27 190.70
CA LEU A 476 -12.90 35.56 191.90
C LEU A 476 -11.75 34.91 192.67
N ARG A 477 -10.77 34.30 191.99
CA ARG A 477 -9.57 33.73 192.63
C ARG A 477 -8.72 34.80 193.32
N ALA A 478 -8.52 35.94 192.69
CA ALA A 478 -7.80 37.06 193.31
C ALA A 478 -8.49 37.50 194.62
N ARG A 479 -9.83 37.57 194.60
CA ARG A 479 -10.62 37.88 195.80
C ARG A 479 -10.51 36.82 196.90
N VAL A 480 -10.39 35.54 196.53
CA VAL A 480 -10.12 34.46 197.49
C VAL A 480 -8.72 34.63 198.11
N CYS A 481 -7.68 34.92 197.32
CA CYS A 481 -6.34 35.15 197.87
C CYS A 481 -6.29 36.34 198.85
N GLU A 482 -6.96 37.44 198.54
CA GLU A 482 -7.08 38.58 199.48
C GLU A 482 -7.73 38.17 200.81
N LEU A 483 -8.78 37.33 200.75
CA LEU A 483 -9.45 36.81 201.95
C LEU A 483 -8.58 35.81 202.72
N GLU A 484 -7.82 34.96 202.02
CA GLU A 484 -6.88 34.01 202.62
C GLU A 484 -5.73 34.75 203.35
N GLU A 485 -5.15 35.79 202.76
CA GLU A 485 -4.14 36.63 203.41
C GLU A 485 -4.67 37.29 204.69
N GLU A 486 -5.93 37.75 204.68
CA GLU A 486 -6.57 38.34 205.85
C GLU A 486 -6.82 37.29 206.95
N VAL A 487 -7.20 36.07 206.59
CA VAL A 487 -7.32 34.93 207.53
C VAL A 487 -5.96 34.57 208.13
N GLU A 488 -4.89 34.57 207.34
CA GLU A 488 -3.56 34.19 207.81
C GLU A 488 -2.98 35.25 208.77
N LYS A 489 -3.21 36.54 208.50
CA LYS A 489 -2.92 37.63 209.46
C LYS A 489 -3.66 37.43 210.79
N GLN A 490 -4.94 37.05 210.74
CA GLN A 490 -5.70 36.76 211.95
C GLN A 490 -5.12 35.56 212.73
N LYS A 491 -4.70 34.49 212.04
CA LYS A 491 -4.04 33.34 212.69
C LYS A 491 -2.73 33.72 213.39
N LEU A 492 -1.88 34.53 212.75
CA LEU A 492 -0.61 34.99 213.33
C LEU A 492 -0.83 35.77 214.64
N LEU A 493 -1.82 36.65 214.67
CA LEU A 493 -2.22 37.37 215.88
C LEU A 493 -2.66 36.42 217.01
N ILE A 494 -3.33 35.33 216.68
CA ILE A 494 -3.75 34.30 217.65
C ILE A 494 -2.55 33.48 218.14
N SER A 495 -1.61 33.12 217.25
CA SER A 495 -0.42 32.34 217.63
C SER A 495 0.52 33.11 218.56
N ASP A 496 0.73 34.41 218.32
CA ASP A 496 1.56 35.26 219.20
C ASP A 496 0.96 35.38 220.60
N SER A 497 -0.36 35.51 220.70
CA SER A 497 -1.08 35.48 221.98
C SER A 497 -0.94 34.12 222.68
N ALA A 498 -0.96 33.02 221.93
CA ALA A 498 -0.79 31.67 222.46
C ALA A 498 0.65 31.37 222.92
N GLU A 499 1.66 31.86 222.21
CA GLU A 499 3.07 31.69 222.57
C GLU A 499 3.44 32.48 223.83
N GLY A 500 2.91 33.70 223.98
CA GLY A 500 3.02 34.46 225.23
C GLY A 500 2.46 33.71 226.44
N LYS A 501 1.34 32.97 226.26
CA LYS A 501 0.77 32.11 227.31
C LYS A 501 1.65 30.89 227.61
N ARG A 502 2.29 30.28 226.59
CA ARG A 502 3.20 29.13 226.77
C ARG A 502 4.51 29.52 227.49
N GLU A 503 5.04 30.71 227.23
CA GLU A 503 6.24 31.20 227.90
C GLU A 503 6.01 31.46 229.39
N ALA A 504 4.83 32.01 229.73
CA ALA A 504 4.43 32.19 231.13
C ALA A 504 4.38 30.85 231.90
N ILE A 505 3.92 29.77 231.24
CA ILE A 505 3.91 28.42 231.83
C ILE A 505 5.34 27.89 232.03
N ARG A 506 6.24 28.06 231.05
CA ARG A 506 7.64 27.62 231.14
C ARG A 506 8.37 28.27 232.31
N GLN A 507 8.21 29.57 232.50
CA GLN A 507 8.78 30.32 233.63
C GLN A 507 8.29 29.76 234.98
N LEU A 508 7.02 29.34 235.05
CA LEU A 508 6.40 28.83 236.26
C LEU A 508 6.86 27.39 236.59
N CYS A 509 7.05 26.54 235.58
CA CYS A 509 7.63 25.20 235.77
C CYS A 509 9.08 25.25 236.28
N PHE A 510 9.88 26.20 235.79
CA PHE A 510 11.28 26.34 236.20
C PHE A 510 11.44 26.71 237.68
N SER A 511 10.56 27.58 238.19
CA SER A 511 10.56 27.92 239.63
C SER A 511 10.10 26.74 240.49
N LEU A 512 9.14 25.95 240.01
CA LEU A 512 8.65 24.74 240.68
C LEU A 512 9.72 23.65 240.83
N ASP A 513 10.49 23.38 239.76
CA ASP A 513 11.59 22.40 239.82
C ASP A 513 12.73 22.87 240.74
N HIS A 514 12.98 24.19 240.84
CA HIS A 514 13.95 24.73 241.80
C HIS A 514 13.55 24.46 243.25
N TYR A 515 12.27 24.64 243.60
CA TYR A 515 11.76 24.30 244.92
C TYR A 515 11.78 22.78 245.18
N ARG A 516 11.44 21.96 244.18
CA ARG A 516 11.48 20.49 244.29
C ARG A 516 12.88 19.98 244.61
N HIS A 517 13.90 20.54 243.96
CA HIS A 517 15.29 20.13 244.18
C HIS A 517 15.81 20.48 245.59
N GLY A 518 15.49 21.68 246.10
CA GLY A 518 15.86 22.04 247.48
C GLY A 518 15.21 21.15 248.53
N TYR A 519 14.01 20.64 248.22
CA TYR A 519 13.24 19.78 249.10
C TYR A 519 13.74 18.32 249.14
N GLU A 520 14.18 17.80 247.99
CA GLU A 520 14.80 16.48 247.88
C GLU A 520 16.13 16.39 248.64
N GLN A 521 16.91 17.48 248.69
CA GLN A 521 18.13 17.53 249.49
C GLN A 521 17.83 17.57 251.01
N LEU A 522 16.77 18.28 251.44
CA LEU A 522 16.30 18.21 252.83
C LEU A 522 15.84 16.79 253.22
N ARG A 523 15.32 16.02 252.25
CA ARG A 523 14.87 14.63 252.47
C ARG A 523 16.02 13.63 252.67
N GLN A 524 17.20 13.87 252.08
CA GLN A 524 18.37 13.00 252.27
C GLN A 524 19.02 13.13 253.66
N LEU A 525 18.79 14.23 254.39
CA LEU A 525 19.36 14.46 255.72
C LEU A 525 18.68 13.69 256.87
N LEU A 526 17.56 12.98 256.64
CA LEU A 526 16.68 12.51 257.73
C LEU A 526 16.35 11.00 257.80
N GLN A 527 16.98 10.12 257.00
CA GLN A 527 16.81 8.65 257.17
C GLN A 527 18.11 7.87 257.29
N GLY A 528 19.02 8.39 258.11
CA GLY A 528 20.20 7.70 258.64
C GLY A 528 20.52 8.01 260.10
N HIS A 529 19.67 8.76 260.83
CA HIS A 529 19.61 8.74 262.30
C HIS A 529 18.19 9.09 262.78
N LYS A 530 17.42 8.03 263.00
CA LYS A 530 16.01 7.94 263.44
C LYS A 530 15.00 8.75 262.60
N ARG A 531 13.74 8.29 262.72
CA ARG A 531 12.51 9.08 262.59
C ARG A 531 11.82 9.16 261.22
N PRO A 532 10.49 9.34 261.31
CA PRO A 532 9.54 9.21 260.22
C PRO A 532 9.49 10.53 259.47
N MET A 533 8.38 10.69 258.76
CA MET A 533 7.81 11.97 258.44
C MET A 533 8.31 12.53 257.12
N VAL A 534 7.29 12.69 256.28
CA VAL A 534 6.95 14.03 255.79
C VAL A 534 8.01 14.56 254.86
N MET A 535 7.83 15.81 254.54
CA MET A 535 8.34 16.45 253.38
C MET A 535 7.60 15.77 252.22
N ALA A 536 6.26 15.92 252.14
CA ALA A 536 5.55 17.21 252.09
C ALA A 536 6.14 18.06 250.93
N THR A 537 5.70 19.21 250.51
CA THR A 537 4.64 20.16 250.84
C THR A 537 4.19 20.71 249.50
#